data_AF-A0A257RUX9-F1
#
_entry.id   AF-A0A257RUX9-F1
#
_cell.length_a   1.000
_cell.length_b   1.000
_cell.length_c   1.000
_cell.angle_alpha   90.00
_cell.angle_beta   90.00
_cell.angle_gamma   90.00
#
_symmetry.space_group_name_H-M   'P 1'
#
loop_
_entity.id
_entity.type
_entity.pdbx_description
1 polymer ?
#
loop_
_entity_poly.entity_id
_entity_poly.type
_entity_poly.pdbx_seq_one_letter_code
_entity_poly.pdbx_strand_id
1 'polypeptide(L)'
;MVERRGWLTAAEFSDLFSLCQFLPGPNVVNLAAAFGARQRGFAGATVAIVGLLAAPVAIVIALGAVYERIGSIPPVHHALQGLAAGAAGLFAAAALRIAWPAARLPARAAVVGLAFALFGVLHLPLPAVIAIATPLSVLVAWRQHR
;
A
#
# COMPACT_ATOMS: atom_id res chain seq x y z
N MET A 1 0.05 17.03 -7.22
CA MET A 1 0.65 17.31 -8.55
C MET A 1 -0.35 18.02 -9.45
N VAL A 2 -1.62 17.63 -9.43
CA VAL A 2 -2.72 18.26 -10.19
C VAL A 2 -3.25 19.52 -9.46
N GLU A 3 -4.03 19.39 -8.39
CA GLU A 3 -4.69 20.55 -7.74
C GLU A 3 -3.74 21.56 -7.08
N ARG A 4 -2.66 21.09 -6.44
CA ARG A 4 -1.77 21.94 -5.62
C ARG A 4 -0.60 22.59 -6.36
N ARG A 5 -0.19 22.04 -7.50
CA ARG A 5 1.02 22.50 -8.22
C ARG A 5 0.80 22.71 -9.72
N GLY A 6 -0.30 22.21 -10.31
CA GLY A 6 -0.59 22.37 -11.74
C GLY A 6 0.45 21.76 -12.68
N TRP A 7 1.31 20.86 -12.18
CA TRP A 7 2.41 20.26 -12.96
C TRP A 7 1.92 19.21 -13.95
N LEU A 8 0.68 18.73 -13.75
CA LEU A 8 -0.01 17.77 -14.60
C LEU A 8 -1.48 18.17 -14.64
N THR A 9 -2.11 18.02 -15.81
CA THR A 9 -3.57 18.01 -15.88
C THR A 9 -4.11 16.72 -15.24
N ALA A 10 -5.40 16.71 -14.83
CA ALA A 10 -6.02 15.53 -14.25
C ALA A 10 -5.99 14.31 -15.19
N ALA A 11 -6.14 14.55 -16.50
CA ALA A 11 -6.05 13.53 -17.54
C ALA A 11 -4.62 12.93 -17.62
N GLU A 12 -3.59 13.78 -17.70
CA GLU A 12 -2.20 13.31 -17.76
C GLU A 12 -1.78 12.56 -16.50
N PHE A 13 -2.26 12.97 -15.32
CA PHE A 13 -2.02 12.23 -14.09
C PHE A 13 -2.68 10.86 -14.12
N SER A 14 -3.93 10.78 -14.59
CA SER A 14 -4.66 9.51 -14.70
C SER A 14 -3.96 8.54 -15.67
N ASP A 15 -3.47 9.04 -16.81
CA ASP A 15 -2.76 8.22 -17.80
C ASP A 15 -1.42 7.71 -17.24
N LEU A 16 -0.64 8.60 -16.60
CA LEU A 16 0.61 8.23 -15.94
C LEU A 16 0.38 7.23 -14.81
N PHE A 17 -0.64 7.44 -13.99
CA PHE A 17 -0.97 6.56 -12.88
C PHE A 17 -1.42 5.18 -13.37
N SER A 18 -2.20 5.13 -14.46
CA SER A 18 -2.62 3.88 -15.11
C SER A 18 -1.42 3.11 -15.64
N LEU A 19 -0.47 3.79 -16.30
CA LEU A 19 0.81 3.19 -16.69
C LEU A 19 1.57 2.61 -15.49
N CYS A 20 1.62 3.33 -14.37
CA CYS A 20 2.33 2.88 -13.17
C CYS A 20 1.72 1.61 -12.55
N GLN A 21 0.41 1.35 -12.72
CA GLN A 21 -0.25 0.13 -12.25
C GLN A 21 0.16 -1.12 -13.04
N PHE A 22 0.61 -0.95 -14.28
CA PHE A 22 1.15 -2.07 -15.08
C PHE A 22 2.59 -2.42 -14.70
N LEU A 23 3.36 -1.47 -14.16
CA LEU A 23 4.72 -1.74 -13.72
C LEU A 23 4.72 -2.48 -12.38
N PRO A 24 5.50 -3.57 -12.24
CA PRO A 24 5.65 -4.23 -10.95
C PRO A 24 6.37 -3.29 -9.97
N GLY A 25 5.79 -3.09 -8.79
CA GLY A 25 6.40 -2.33 -7.70
C GLY A 25 5.47 -1.33 -7.04
N PRO A 26 5.99 -0.53 -6.09
CA PRO A 26 5.20 0.47 -5.39
C PRO A 26 4.77 1.60 -6.35
N ASN A 27 3.45 1.74 -6.56
CA ASN A 27 2.88 2.74 -7.48
C ASN A 27 3.40 4.16 -7.25
N VAL A 28 3.64 4.55 -5.99
CA VAL A 28 4.15 5.89 -5.64
C VAL A 28 5.58 6.11 -6.17
N VAL A 29 6.44 5.10 -6.09
CA VAL A 29 7.82 5.18 -6.59
C VAL A 29 7.84 5.19 -8.11
N ASN A 30 7.05 4.31 -8.75
CA ASN A 30 6.90 4.28 -10.21
C ASN A 30 6.40 5.61 -10.76
N LEU A 31 5.41 6.22 -10.10
CA LEU A 31 4.88 7.52 -10.48
C LEU A 31 5.91 8.65 -10.33
N ALA A 32 6.67 8.66 -9.23
CA ALA A 32 7.75 9.63 -9.03
C ALA A 32 8.85 9.49 -10.09
N ALA A 33 9.25 8.25 -10.40
CA ALA A 33 10.23 7.95 -11.43
C ALA A 33 9.75 8.39 -12.82
N ALA A 34 8.51 8.05 -13.21
CA ALA A 34 7.92 8.42 -14.49
C ALA A 34 7.75 9.94 -14.62
N PHE A 35 7.32 10.60 -13.55
CA PHE A 35 7.22 12.06 -13.51
C PHE A 35 8.60 12.72 -13.63
N GLY A 36 9.61 12.22 -12.92
CA GLY A 36 10.99 12.68 -13.04
C GLY A 36 11.57 12.46 -14.44
N ALA A 37 11.27 11.30 -15.04
CA ALA A 37 11.67 10.96 -16.40
C ALA A 37 11.10 11.92 -17.44
N ARG A 38 9.84 12.35 -17.29
CA ARG A 38 9.24 13.36 -18.19
C ARG A 38 9.94 14.72 -18.14
N GLN A 39 10.51 15.10 -16.99
CA GLN A 39 11.15 16.42 -16.87
C GLN A 39 12.59 16.47 -17.38
N ARG A 40 13.42 15.45 -17.09
CA ARG A 40 14.85 15.44 -17.45
C ARG A 40 15.37 14.05 -17.86
N GLY A 41 14.50 13.19 -18.39
CA GLY A 41 14.87 11.83 -18.76
C GLY A 41 15.40 11.03 -17.56
N PHE A 42 16.37 10.15 -17.81
CA PHE A 42 16.93 9.27 -16.77
C PHE A 42 17.44 10.03 -15.52
N ALA A 43 18.11 11.17 -15.70
CA ALA A 43 18.60 11.97 -14.59
C ALA A 43 17.46 12.49 -13.69
N GLY A 44 16.35 12.93 -14.31
CA GLY A 44 15.18 13.38 -13.57
C GLY A 44 14.48 12.26 -12.81
N ALA A 45 14.43 11.05 -13.37
CA ALA A 45 13.88 9.87 -12.70
C ALA A 45 14.67 9.52 -11.44
N THR A 46 16.00 9.47 -11.53
CA THR A 46 16.86 9.14 -10.40
C THR A 46 16.74 10.18 -9.28
N VAL A 47 16.76 11.47 -9.63
CA VAL A 47 16.59 12.55 -8.64
C VAL A 47 15.20 12.50 -7.99
N ALA A 48 14.15 12.18 -8.74
CA ALA A 48 12.80 12.06 -8.18
C ALA A 48 12.69 10.89 -7.20
N ILE A 49 13.25 9.72 -7.53
CA ILE A 49 13.28 8.55 -6.64
C ILE A 49 14.12 8.86 -5.39
N VAL A 50 15.33 9.38 -5.57
CA VAL A 50 16.21 9.73 -4.44
C VAL A 50 15.57 10.79 -3.57
N GLY A 51 15.00 11.85 -4.14
CA GLY A 51 14.31 12.89 -3.37
C GLY A 51 13.09 12.35 -2.60
N LEU A 52 12.35 11.42 -3.19
CA LEU A 52 11.22 10.76 -2.54
C LEU A 52 11.67 9.88 -1.35
N LEU A 53 12.75 9.13 -1.52
CA LEU A 53 13.23 8.16 -0.52
C LEU A 53 14.16 8.77 0.53
N ALA A 54 14.87 9.87 0.20
CA ALA A 54 15.87 10.46 1.07
C ALA A 54 15.28 10.90 2.41
N ALA A 55 14.12 11.56 2.41
CA ALA A 55 13.47 12.02 3.63
C ALA A 55 13.06 10.87 4.58
N PRO A 56 12.26 9.87 4.16
CA PRO A 56 11.90 8.77 5.04
C PRO A 56 13.11 7.94 5.48
N VAL A 57 14.10 7.71 4.60
CA VAL A 57 15.33 7.00 4.96
C VAL A 57 16.12 7.77 6.02
N ALA A 58 16.30 9.08 5.85
CA ALA A 58 17.00 9.91 6.83
C ALA A 58 16.30 9.89 8.20
N ILE A 59 14.96 9.95 8.23
CA ILE A 59 14.18 9.86 9.46
C ILE A 59 14.40 8.51 10.16
N VAL A 60 14.32 7.40 9.41
CA VAL A 60 14.52 6.05 9.98
C VAL A 60 15.93 5.87 10.52
N ILE A 61 16.95 6.34 9.80
CA ILE A 61 18.34 6.28 10.25
C ILE A 61 18.53 7.13 11.51
N ALA A 62 18.00 8.36 11.53
CA ALA A 62 18.09 9.23 12.69
C ALA A 62 17.41 8.62 13.92
N LEU A 63 16.20 8.07 13.76
CA LEU A 63 15.49 7.38 14.84
C LEU A 63 16.22 6.12 15.30
N GLY A 64 16.81 5.34 14.38
CA GLY A 64 17.63 4.18 14.71
C GLY A 64 18.86 4.56 15.53
N ALA A 65 19.58 5.61 15.13
CA ALA A 65 20.75 6.11 15.86
C ALA A 65 20.39 6.65 17.26
N VAL A 66 19.21 7.25 17.42
CA VAL A 66 18.68 7.63 18.73
C VAL A 66 18.36 6.37 19.53
N TYR A 67 17.66 5.40 18.93
CA TYR A 67 17.27 4.16 19.59
C TYR A 67 18.47 3.35 20.11
N GLU A 68 19.59 3.30 19.41
CA GLU A 68 20.80 2.63 19.92
C GLU A 68 21.30 3.25 21.24
N ARG A 69 21.07 4.55 21.46
CA ARG A 69 21.54 5.25 22.67
C ARG A 69 20.59 5.12 23.85
N ILE A 70 19.28 5.09 23.61
CA ILE A 70 18.24 5.11 24.65
C ILE A 70 17.40 3.83 24.73
N GLY A 71 17.64 2.86 23.85
CA GLY A 71 16.84 1.65 23.68
C GLY A 71 17.00 0.61 24.80
N SER A 72 18.05 0.73 25.62
CA SER A 72 18.24 -0.10 26.82
C SER A 72 17.35 0.32 28.00
N ILE A 73 16.68 1.47 27.91
CA ILE A 73 15.78 1.98 28.96
C ILE A 73 14.40 1.30 28.81
N PRO A 74 13.92 0.51 29.80
CA PRO A 74 12.69 -0.28 29.67
C PRO A 74 11.44 0.53 29.25
N PRO A 75 11.20 1.75 29.77
CA PRO A 75 10.12 2.62 29.29
C PRO A 75 10.14 2.91 27.78
N VAL A 76 11.32 3.10 27.18
CA VAL A 76 11.46 3.42 25.74
C VAL A 76 11.06 2.21 24.90
N HIS A 77 11.45 1.01 25.33
CA HIS A 77 11.08 -0.23 24.68
C HIS A 77 9.54 -0.43 24.66
N HIS A 78 8.88 -0.23 25.80
CA HIS A 78 7.43 -0.33 25.89
C HIS A 78 6.70 0.74 25.07
N ALA A 79 7.23 1.98 25.03
CA ALA A 79 6.67 3.04 24.20
C ALA A 79 6.72 2.68 22.70
N LEU A 80 7.84 2.10 22.22
CA LEU A 80 7.98 1.65 20.84
C LEU A 80 7.08 0.45 20.52
N GLN A 81 6.92 -0.50 21.45
CA GLN A 81 5.93 -1.57 21.31
C GLN A 81 4.51 -1.01 21.20
N GLY A 82 4.17 -0.01 22.00
CA GLY A 82 2.89 0.71 21.92
C GLY A 82 2.69 1.41 20.58
N LEU A 83 3.72 2.08 20.05
CA LEU A 83 3.71 2.68 18.71
C LEU A 83 3.53 1.62 17.61
N ALA A 84 4.22 0.48 17.71
CA ALA A 84 4.08 -0.62 16.77
C ALA A 84 2.66 -1.22 16.80
N ALA A 85 2.09 -1.41 18.00
CA ALA A 85 0.71 -1.86 18.16
C ALA A 85 -0.30 -0.84 17.60
N GLY A 86 -0.06 0.46 17.81
CA GLY A 86 -0.87 1.53 17.23
C GLY A 86 -0.81 1.57 15.71
N ALA A 87 0.38 1.40 15.14
CA ALA A 87 0.56 1.29 13.69
C ALA A 87 -0.17 0.07 13.12
N ALA A 88 -0.06 -1.10 13.77
CA ALA A 88 -0.80 -2.30 13.40
C ALA A 88 -2.32 -2.08 13.45
N GLY A 89 -2.80 -1.40 14.49
CA GLY A 89 -4.21 -1.00 14.63
C GLY A 89 -4.67 -0.05 13.50
N LEU A 90 -3.83 0.91 13.10
CA LEU A 90 -4.11 1.81 11.99
C LEU A 90 -4.18 1.07 10.65
N PHE A 91 -3.26 0.12 10.41
CA PHE A 91 -3.31 -0.74 9.22
C PHE A 91 -4.56 -1.63 9.22
N ALA A 92 -4.90 -2.24 10.36
CA ALA A 92 -6.11 -3.02 10.52
C ALA A 92 -7.37 -2.18 10.27
N ALA A 93 -7.43 -0.96 10.82
CA ALA A 93 -8.54 -0.03 10.60
C ALA A 93 -8.65 0.36 9.12
N ALA A 94 -7.55 0.63 8.44
CA ALA A 94 -7.55 0.94 7.01
C ALA A 94 -8.06 -0.25 6.18
N ALA A 95 -7.59 -1.46 6.50
CA ALA A 95 -8.03 -2.69 5.85
C ALA A 95 -9.53 -2.94 6.07
N LEU A 96 -10.01 -2.81 7.31
CA LEU A 96 -11.42 -2.93 7.65
C LEU A 96 -12.26 -1.88 6.92
N ARG A 97 -11.76 -0.65 6.79
CA ARG A 97 -12.48 0.42 6.10
C ARG A 97 -12.66 0.13 4.60
N ILE A 98 -11.71 -0.56 3.99
CA ILE A 98 -11.80 -1.03 2.59
C ILE A 98 -12.72 -2.27 2.50
N ALA A 99 -12.66 -3.17 3.47
CA ALA A 99 -13.47 -4.39 3.49
C ALA A 99 -14.96 -4.12 3.81
N TRP A 100 -15.26 -3.10 4.62
CA TRP A 100 -16.59 -2.84 5.15
C TRP A 100 -17.66 -2.63 4.08
N PRO A 101 -17.45 -1.81 3.03
CA PRO A 101 -18.43 -1.67 1.94
C PRO A 101 -18.63 -2.98 1.17
N ALA A 102 -17.57 -3.77 0.99
CA ALA A 102 -17.64 -5.05 0.29
C ALA A 102 -18.41 -6.11 1.10
N ALA A 103 -18.30 -6.09 2.44
CA ALA A 103 -18.93 -7.04 3.35
C ALA A 103 -20.44 -6.80 3.58
N ARG A 104 -21.04 -5.74 3.00
CA ARG A 104 -22.48 -5.45 3.15
C ARG A 104 -23.40 -6.46 2.46
N LEU A 105 -22.89 -7.24 1.51
CA LEU A 105 -23.63 -8.31 0.85
C LEU A 105 -23.15 -9.66 1.39
N PRO A 106 -24.06 -10.56 1.84
CA PRO A 106 -23.67 -11.80 2.52
C PRO A 106 -22.75 -12.69 1.69
N ALA A 107 -22.96 -12.72 0.37
CA ALA A 107 -22.10 -13.49 -0.53
C ALA A 107 -20.71 -12.87 -0.74
N ARG A 108 -20.59 -11.53 -0.67
CA ARG A 108 -19.28 -10.84 -0.74
C ARG A 108 -18.54 -10.91 0.61
N ALA A 109 -19.27 -10.90 1.72
CA ALA A 109 -18.72 -11.16 3.05
C ALA A 109 -18.13 -12.58 3.15
N ALA A 110 -18.80 -13.59 2.57
CA ALA A 110 -18.29 -14.96 2.50
C ALA A 110 -16.96 -15.04 1.73
N VAL A 111 -16.83 -14.30 0.62
CA VAL A 111 -15.58 -14.22 -0.14
C VAL A 111 -14.47 -13.55 0.66
N VAL A 112 -14.75 -12.44 1.35
CA VAL A 112 -13.77 -11.76 2.21
C VAL A 112 -13.32 -12.67 3.35
N GLY A 113 -14.25 -13.38 4.00
CA GLY A 113 -13.94 -14.34 5.05
C GLY A 113 -13.10 -15.53 4.55
N LEU A 114 -13.42 -16.07 3.37
CA LEU A 114 -12.67 -17.15 2.75
C LEU A 114 -11.24 -16.71 2.40
N ALA A 115 -11.08 -15.53 1.79
CA ALA A 115 -9.76 -14.98 1.46
C ALA A 115 -8.92 -14.76 2.73
N PHE A 116 -9.53 -14.25 3.79
CA PHE A 116 -8.86 -14.10 5.09
C PHE A 116 -8.48 -15.45 5.71
N ALA A 117 -9.34 -16.47 5.63
CA ALA A 117 -9.02 -17.80 6.14
C ALA A 117 -7.88 -18.46 5.34
N LEU A 118 -7.91 -18.38 4.01
CA LEU A 118 -6.89 -18.96 3.14
C LEU A 118 -5.52 -18.28 3.31
N PHE A 119 -5.49 -16.96 3.42
CA PHE A 119 -4.23 -16.21 3.55
C PHE A 119 -3.75 -16.12 5.00
N GLY A 120 -4.64 -15.80 5.95
CA GLY A 120 -4.30 -15.54 7.34
C GLY A 120 -4.16 -16.78 8.21
N VAL A 121 -4.92 -17.85 7.95
CA VAL A 121 -4.85 -19.09 8.74
C VAL A 121 -3.98 -20.13 8.04
N LEU A 122 -4.21 -20.34 6.74
CA LEU A 122 -3.49 -21.36 5.96
C LEU A 122 -2.14 -20.88 5.42
N HIS A 123 -1.81 -19.58 5.54
CA HIS A 123 -0.55 -18.99 5.05
C HIS A 123 -0.23 -19.36 3.59
N LEU A 124 -1.26 -19.54 2.77
CA LEU A 124 -1.08 -19.89 1.36
C LEU A 124 -0.42 -18.73 0.62
N PRO A 125 0.48 -19.02 -0.35
CA PRO A 125 1.12 -17.98 -1.13
C PRO A 125 0.05 -17.17 -1.87
N LEU A 126 0.19 -15.83 -1.87
CA LEU A 126 -0.78 -14.89 -2.48
C LEU A 126 -1.27 -15.29 -3.88
N PRO A 127 -0.43 -15.83 -4.79
CA PRO A 127 -0.89 -16.30 -6.09
C PRO A 127 -1.98 -17.38 -6.01
N ALA A 128 -1.88 -18.31 -5.06
CA ALA A 128 -2.86 -19.37 -4.85
C ALA A 128 -4.18 -18.83 -4.27
N VAL A 129 -4.10 -17.87 -3.35
CA VAL A 129 -5.27 -17.18 -2.80
C VAL A 129 -6.02 -16.43 -3.89
N ILE A 130 -5.28 -15.72 -4.77
CA ILE A 130 -5.87 -15.00 -5.91
C ILE A 130 -6.50 -15.98 -6.91
N ALA A 131 -5.82 -17.08 -7.23
CA ALA A 131 -6.34 -18.09 -8.17
C ALA A 131 -7.66 -18.72 -7.71
N ILE A 132 -7.90 -18.84 -6.40
CA ILE A 132 -9.12 -19.42 -5.82
C ILE A 132 -10.19 -18.34 -5.58
N ALA A 133 -9.82 -17.20 -5.00
CA ALA A 133 -10.77 -16.16 -4.61
C ALA A 133 -11.36 -15.40 -5.81
N THR A 134 -10.59 -15.19 -6.87
CA THR A 134 -11.05 -14.46 -8.08
C THR A 134 -12.20 -15.17 -8.81
N PRO A 135 -12.13 -16.47 -9.17
CA PRO A 135 -13.24 -17.15 -9.83
C PRO A 135 -14.48 -17.25 -8.92
N LEU A 136 -14.32 -17.48 -7.62
CA LEU A 136 -15.42 -17.48 -6.64
C LEU A 136 -16.11 -16.11 -6.55
N SER A 137 -15.34 -15.03 -6.55
CA SER A 137 -15.86 -13.66 -6.54
C SER A 137 -16.68 -13.35 -7.79
N VAL A 138 -16.17 -13.75 -8.96
CA VAL A 138 -16.85 -13.57 -10.26
C VAL A 138 -18.15 -14.38 -10.29
N LEU A 139 -18.13 -15.63 -9.82
CA LEU A 139 -19.31 -16.49 -9.79
C LEU A 139 -20.43 -15.94 -8.89
N VAL A 140 -20.04 -15.39 -7.74
CA VAL A 140 -20.97 -14.73 -6.80
C VAL A 140 -21.54 -13.44 -7.39
N ALA A 141 -20.72 -12.63 -8.06
CA ALA A 141 -21.18 -11.41 -8.72
C ALA A 141 -22.14 -11.71 -9.88
N TRP A 142 -21.86 -12.77 -10.65
CA TRP A 142 -22.70 -13.21 -11.78
C TRP A 142 -24.09 -13.70 -11.31
N ARG A 143 -24.16 -14.34 -10.14
CA ARG A 143 -25.42 -14.77 -9.52
C ARG A 143 -26.25 -13.65 -8.90
N GLN A 144 -25.66 -12.47 -8.65
CA GLN A 144 -26.38 -11.31 -8.10
C GLN A 144 -26.95 -10.37 -9.18
N HIS A 145 -26.45 -10.48 -10.42
CA HIS A 145 -26.87 -9.65 -11.56
C HIS A 145 -27.83 -10.35 -12.54
N ARG A 146 -28.24 -11.59 -12.24
CA ARG A 146 -29.39 -12.29 -12.85
C ARG A 146 -30.55 -12.30 -11.87
#